data_AF-A0A3D0NZQ8-F1
#
_entry.id   AF-A0A3D0NZQ8-F1
#
_cell.length_a   1.000
_cell.length_b   1.000
_cell.length_c   1.000
_cell.angle_alpha   90.00
_cell.angle_beta   90.00
_cell.angle_gamma   90.00
#
_symmetry.space_group_name_H-M   'P 1'
#
loop_
_entity.id
_entity.type
_entity.pdbx_description
1 polymer ?
#
loop_
_entity_poly.entity_id
_entity_poly.type
_entity_poly.pdbx_seq_one_letter_code
_entity_poly.pdbx_strand_id
1 'polypeptide(L)'
;MKTQENYTRDLLTEAAEWRLISLLFDCPSNAWLKQVADLANPVRDKKLKRAAKAAQKEASEGLFHSIFGPGGPAPGREVSYRGWVQPGYMLAELNSFYAAFSYKPTTNEVPDHVAVETGFVAYLRLKELYALENGDSESADVTSRASITFVDDHISKYAQRLSKLLAASGINYLK
;
A
#
# COMPACT_ATOMS: atom_id res chain seq x y z
N MET A 1 -7.98 1.07 -29.83
CA MET A 1 -6.52 1.13 -29.56
C MET A 1 -6.15 2.24 -28.57
N LYS A 2 -6.40 3.53 -28.85
CA LYS A 2 -6.05 4.63 -27.91
C LYS A 2 -6.62 4.48 -26.48
N THR A 3 -7.79 3.88 -26.33
CA THR A 3 -8.42 3.65 -25.00
C THR A 3 -7.70 2.58 -24.18
N GLN A 4 -7.23 1.51 -24.83
CA GLN A 4 -6.52 0.41 -24.16
C GLN A 4 -5.12 0.86 -23.72
N GLU A 5 -4.38 1.55 -24.58
CA GLU A 5 -3.06 2.10 -24.25
C GLU A 5 -3.12 3.14 -23.13
N ASN A 6 -4.20 3.93 -23.06
CA ASN A 6 -4.40 4.85 -21.96
C ASN A 6 -4.69 4.09 -20.66
N TYR A 7 -5.55 3.07 -20.71
CA TYR A 7 -5.88 2.24 -19.56
C TYR A 7 -4.65 1.52 -18.98
N THR A 8 -3.81 0.92 -19.83
CA THR A 8 -2.59 0.23 -19.36
C THR A 8 -1.57 1.19 -18.76
N ARG A 9 -1.44 2.40 -19.32
CA ARG A 9 -0.63 3.47 -18.71
C ARG A 9 -1.16 3.94 -17.36
N ASP A 10 -2.48 4.00 -17.22
CA ASP A 10 -3.10 4.39 -15.95
C ASP A 10 -2.90 3.30 -14.90
N LEU A 11 -3.06 2.01 -15.25
CA LEU A 11 -2.74 0.88 -14.35
C LEU A 11 -1.27 0.88 -13.88
N LEU A 12 -0.32 1.15 -14.79
CA LEU A 12 1.09 1.27 -14.40
C LEU A 12 1.32 2.42 -13.42
N THR A 13 0.63 3.54 -13.64
CA THR A 13 0.70 4.72 -12.77
C THR A 13 0.11 4.39 -11.39
N GLU A 14 -1.06 3.76 -11.35
CA GLU A 14 -1.72 3.33 -10.10
C GLU A 14 -0.87 2.33 -9.34
N ALA A 15 -0.26 1.35 -10.02
CA ALA A 15 0.64 0.39 -9.39
C ALA A 15 1.84 1.10 -8.74
N ALA A 16 2.42 2.10 -9.39
CA ALA A 16 3.50 2.89 -8.84
C ALA A 16 3.06 3.75 -7.64
N GLU A 17 1.86 4.33 -7.70
CA GLU A 17 1.27 5.13 -6.61
C GLU A 17 1.01 4.28 -5.36
N TRP A 18 0.34 3.13 -5.52
CA TRP A 18 0.12 2.17 -4.43
C TRP A 18 1.43 1.64 -3.87
N ARG A 19 2.43 1.35 -4.73
CA ARG A 19 3.74 0.89 -4.26
C ARG A 19 4.48 1.98 -3.48
N LEU A 20 4.37 3.24 -3.91
CA LEU A 20 4.96 4.36 -3.18
C LEU A 20 4.27 4.54 -1.83
N ILE A 21 2.94 4.43 -1.75
CA ILE A 21 2.21 4.45 -0.47
C ILE A 21 2.72 3.33 0.45
N SER A 22 2.82 2.11 -0.06
CA SER A 22 3.36 0.96 0.68
C SER A 22 4.74 1.24 1.26
N LEU A 23 5.64 1.81 0.47
CA LEU A 23 6.96 2.21 0.95
C LEU A 23 6.90 3.30 2.02
N LEU A 24 6.08 4.34 1.84
CA LEU A 24 5.96 5.40 2.84
C LEU A 24 5.48 4.86 4.20
N PHE A 25 4.78 3.74 4.23
CA PHE A 25 4.39 3.05 5.45
C PHE A 25 5.35 1.96 5.94
N ASP A 26 6.46 1.71 5.24
CA ASP A 26 7.44 0.69 5.61
C ASP A 26 8.59 1.29 6.43
N CYS A 27 9.26 0.45 7.22
CA CYS A 27 10.37 0.91 8.06
C CYS A 27 11.55 1.40 7.19
N PRO A 28 12.02 2.64 7.36
CA PRO A 28 13.09 3.18 6.52
C PRO A 28 14.41 2.42 6.63
N SER A 29 15.07 2.22 5.49
CA SER A 29 16.42 1.68 5.36
C SER A 29 17.18 2.37 4.22
N ASN A 30 18.48 2.09 4.06
CA ASN A 30 19.26 2.67 2.95
C ASN A 30 18.72 2.26 1.57
N ALA A 31 18.30 1.01 1.41
CA ALA A 31 17.70 0.53 0.16
C ALA A 31 16.32 1.18 -0.09
N TRP A 32 15.57 1.39 0.99
CA TRP A 32 14.25 2.02 0.94
C TRP A 32 14.29 3.46 0.41
N LEU A 33 15.26 4.28 0.85
CA LEU A 33 15.39 5.67 0.40
C LEU A 33 15.53 5.78 -1.11
N LYS A 34 16.34 4.90 -1.70
CA LYS A 34 16.51 4.82 -3.15
C LYS A 34 15.20 4.42 -3.84
N GLN A 35 14.48 3.43 -3.30
CA GLN A 35 13.21 2.99 -3.88
C GLN A 35 12.14 4.10 -3.85
N VAL A 36 12.04 4.84 -2.74
CA VAL A 36 11.11 5.98 -2.62
C VAL A 36 11.45 7.07 -3.64
N ALA A 37 12.73 7.40 -3.81
CA ALA A 37 13.17 8.38 -4.80
C ALA A 37 12.88 7.92 -6.25
N ASP A 38 13.17 6.66 -6.57
CA ASP A 38 12.99 6.09 -7.91
C ASP A 38 11.49 6.04 -8.28
N LEU A 39 10.63 5.58 -7.36
CA LEU A 39 9.18 5.46 -7.59
C LEU A 39 8.45 6.80 -7.58
N ALA A 40 8.98 7.83 -6.92
CA ALA A 40 8.38 9.16 -6.97
C ALA A 40 8.42 9.80 -8.37
N ASN A 41 9.31 9.35 -9.27
CA ASN A 41 9.45 9.91 -10.62
C ASN A 41 8.19 9.67 -11.50
N PRO A 42 7.72 8.42 -11.71
CA PRO A 42 6.56 8.13 -12.55
C PRO A 42 5.21 8.56 -11.94
N VAL A 43 5.12 8.77 -10.63
CA VAL A 43 3.88 9.11 -9.92
C VAL A 43 3.31 10.46 -10.38
N ARG A 44 2.00 10.53 -10.66
CA ARG A 44 1.37 11.79 -11.11
C ARG A 44 0.88 12.62 -9.93
N ASP A 45 0.46 11.97 -8.85
CA ASP A 45 -0.06 12.65 -7.67
C ASP A 45 0.99 13.56 -6.99
N LYS A 46 0.66 14.86 -6.93
CA LYS A 46 1.54 15.90 -6.34
C LYS A 46 1.66 15.80 -4.82
N LYS A 47 0.66 15.24 -4.12
CA LYS A 47 0.74 14.98 -2.68
C LYS A 47 1.71 13.83 -2.42
N LEU A 48 1.61 12.72 -3.15
CA LEU A 48 2.53 11.59 -3.02
C LEU A 48 3.98 11.97 -3.35
N LYS A 49 4.21 12.80 -4.38
CA LYS A 49 5.54 13.35 -4.66
C LYS A 49 6.10 14.19 -3.51
N ARG A 50 5.26 15.01 -2.87
CA ARG A 50 5.67 15.81 -1.70
C ARG A 50 5.93 14.92 -0.48
N ALA A 51 5.10 13.89 -0.26
CA ALA A 51 5.30 12.88 0.76
C ALA A 51 6.65 12.18 0.58
N ALA A 52 6.95 11.67 -0.62
CA ALA A 52 8.24 11.05 -0.94
C ALA A 52 9.44 11.98 -0.67
N LYS A 53 9.31 13.27 -1.01
CA LYS A 53 10.37 14.27 -0.74
C LYS A 53 10.51 14.60 0.75
N ALA A 54 9.41 14.63 1.51
CA ALA A 54 9.44 14.83 2.95
C ALA A 54 10.06 13.61 3.66
N ALA A 55 9.66 12.40 3.24
CA ALA A 55 10.20 11.14 3.71
C ALA A 55 11.73 11.09 3.60
N GLN A 56 12.29 11.50 2.46
CA GLN A 56 13.75 11.56 2.27
C GLN A 56 14.50 12.47 3.26
N LYS A 57 13.80 13.40 3.93
CA LYS A 57 14.42 14.35 4.87
C LYS A 57 14.34 13.91 6.32
N GLU A 58 13.26 13.25 6.72
CA GLU A 58 12.95 13.00 8.13
C GLU A 58 12.69 11.54 8.47
N ALA A 59 12.41 10.68 7.47
CA ALA A 59 12.10 9.29 7.72
C ALA A 59 13.33 8.59 8.31
N SER A 60 13.12 7.92 9.44
CA SER A 60 14.11 7.11 10.13
C SER A 60 13.40 5.96 10.83
N GLU A 61 14.12 4.89 11.15
CA GLU A 61 13.60 3.79 11.96
C GLU A 61 13.05 4.28 13.31
N GLY A 62 13.75 5.23 13.96
CA GLY A 62 13.30 5.82 15.22
C GLY A 62 11.98 6.59 15.11
N LEU A 63 11.80 7.39 14.04
CA LEU A 63 10.53 8.05 13.76
C LEU A 63 9.44 7.03 13.42
N PHE A 64 9.76 6.01 12.61
CA PHE A 64 8.82 4.96 12.27
C PHE A 64 8.28 4.26 13.52
N HIS A 65 9.15 3.79 14.41
CA HIS A 65 8.72 3.10 15.63
C HIS A 65 8.05 4.02 16.65
N SER A 66 8.38 5.31 16.69
CA SER A 66 7.66 6.25 17.57
C SER A 66 6.22 6.49 17.11
N ILE A 67 5.93 6.33 15.81
CA ILE A 67 4.58 6.47 15.24
C ILE A 67 3.79 5.16 15.26
N PHE A 68 4.39 4.08 14.73
CA PHE A 68 3.70 2.81 14.44
C PHE A 68 4.00 1.69 15.44
N GLY A 69 5.05 1.84 16.26
CA GLY A 69 5.46 0.84 17.24
C GLY A 69 4.50 0.75 18.44
N PRO A 70 4.77 -0.17 19.39
CA PRO A 70 3.95 -0.33 20.58
C PRO A 70 3.78 0.98 21.36
N GLY A 71 2.52 1.39 21.57
CA GLY A 71 2.20 2.65 22.25
C GLY A 71 2.30 3.91 21.37
N GLY A 72 2.63 3.76 20.08
CA GLY A 72 2.64 4.85 19.12
C GLY A 72 1.23 5.42 18.84
N PRO A 73 1.14 6.69 18.42
CA PRO A 73 -0.13 7.40 18.23
C PRO A 73 -0.95 6.92 17.03
N ALA A 74 -0.35 6.22 16.07
CA ALA A 74 -1.02 5.79 14.84
C ALA A 74 -0.65 4.33 14.53
N PRO A 75 -1.32 3.34 15.13
CA PRO A 75 -1.04 1.93 14.88
C PRO A 75 -1.14 1.60 13.38
N GLY A 76 -0.12 0.93 12.82
CA GLY A 76 -0.09 0.58 11.40
C GLY A 76 -0.95 -0.63 11.02
N ARG A 77 -1.55 -1.30 12.00
CA ARG A 77 -2.29 -2.55 11.80
C ARG A 77 -3.78 -2.32 11.65
N GLU A 78 -4.41 -2.96 10.66
CA GLU A 78 -5.86 -2.96 10.45
C GLU A 78 -6.62 -3.35 11.72
N VAL A 79 -6.18 -4.40 12.44
CA VAL A 79 -6.90 -4.92 13.62
C VAL A 79 -7.15 -3.84 14.67
N SER A 80 -6.26 -2.85 14.76
CA SER A 80 -6.33 -1.76 15.76
C SER A 80 -7.55 -0.86 15.56
N TYR A 81 -8.17 -0.93 14.38
CA TYR A 81 -9.31 -0.10 13.99
C TYR A 81 -10.62 -0.91 13.91
N ARG A 82 -10.56 -2.23 14.09
CA ARG A 82 -11.69 -3.16 14.01
C ARG A 82 -12.20 -3.48 15.42
N GLY A 83 -13.47 -3.16 15.69
CA GLY A 83 -14.06 -3.35 17.04
C GLY A 83 -14.55 -4.77 17.36
N TRP A 84 -15.03 -5.52 16.36
CA TRP A 84 -15.71 -6.81 16.55
C TRP A 84 -15.15 -7.92 15.65
N VAL A 85 -13.86 -7.84 15.33
CA VAL A 85 -13.20 -8.82 14.46
C VAL A 85 -12.30 -9.70 15.32
N GLN A 86 -12.35 -11.01 15.09
CA GLN A 86 -11.41 -11.93 15.68
C GLN A 86 -10.08 -11.87 14.90
N PRO A 87 -8.96 -11.49 15.54
CA PRO A 87 -7.71 -11.25 14.82
C PRO A 87 -7.21 -12.44 13.99
N GLY A 88 -7.40 -13.67 14.51
CA GLY A 88 -6.99 -14.89 13.81
C GLY A 88 -7.73 -15.12 12.50
N TYR A 89 -9.05 -14.87 12.48
CA TYR A 89 -9.85 -15.00 11.25
C TYR A 89 -9.46 -13.95 10.21
N MET A 90 -9.27 -12.70 10.64
CA MET A 90 -8.85 -11.62 9.75
C MET A 90 -7.47 -11.89 9.12
N LEU A 91 -6.51 -12.36 9.92
CA LEU A 91 -5.19 -12.72 9.42
C LEU A 91 -5.25 -13.95 8.48
N ALA A 92 -6.11 -14.92 8.76
CA ALA A 92 -6.31 -16.07 7.86
C ALA A 92 -6.92 -15.65 6.51
N GLU A 93 -7.87 -14.71 6.53
CA GLU A 93 -8.48 -14.12 5.33
C GLU A 93 -7.44 -13.35 4.50
N LEU A 94 -6.68 -12.43 5.11
CA LEU A 94 -5.61 -11.70 4.43
C LEU A 94 -4.57 -12.63 3.81
N ASN A 95 -4.12 -13.64 4.54
CA ASN A 95 -3.18 -14.63 4.02
C ASN A 95 -3.80 -15.46 2.86
N SER A 96 -5.11 -15.68 2.87
CA SER A 96 -5.81 -16.36 1.77
C SER A 96 -5.83 -15.50 0.51
N PHE A 97 -6.06 -14.19 0.63
CA PHE A 97 -5.89 -13.24 -0.48
C PHE A 97 -4.46 -13.26 -1.03
N TYR A 98 -3.47 -13.15 -0.15
CA TYR A 98 -2.06 -13.12 -0.58
C TYR A 98 -1.67 -14.44 -1.28
N ALA A 99 -2.08 -15.58 -0.73
CA ALA A 99 -1.82 -16.88 -1.33
C ALA A 99 -2.50 -17.06 -2.69
N ALA A 100 -3.78 -16.69 -2.81
CA ALA A 100 -4.55 -16.81 -4.06
C ALA A 100 -3.88 -16.06 -5.22
N PHE A 101 -3.26 -14.92 -4.93
CA PHE A 101 -2.55 -14.12 -5.92
C PHE A 101 -1.04 -14.35 -5.91
N SER A 102 -0.50 -15.30 -5.14
CA SER A 102 0.95 -15.54 -5.02
C SER A 102 1.75 -14.31 -4.61
N TYR A 103 1.16 -13.43 -3.81
CA TYR A 103 1.83 -12.27 -3.26
C TYR A 103 2.72 -12.67 -2.08
N LYS A 104 3.95 -12.16 -2.09
CA LYS A 104 4.91 -12.31 -0.99
C LYS A 104 5.42 -10.93 -0.62
N PRO A 105 5.06 -10.38 0.56
CA PRO A 105 5.55 -9.08 0.96
C PRO A 105 7.07 -9.11 1.13
N THR A 106 7.73 -8.00 0.77
CA THR A 106 9.17 -7.81 0.94
C THR A 106 9.53 -7.12 2.26
N THR A 107 8.53 -6.58 2.95
CA THR A 107 8.67 -5.98 4.28
C THR A 107 8.63 -7.06 5.35
N ASN A 108 9.22 -6.78 6.52
CA ASN A 108 9.16 -7.64 7.71
C ASN A 108 7.88 -7.42 8.54
N GLU A 109 7.01 -6.51 8.09
CA GLU A 109 5.74 -6.24 8.76
C GLU A 109 4.76 -7.40 8.66
N VAL A 110 3.82 -7.43 9.60
CA VAL A 110 2.80 -8.47 9.69
C VAL A 110 1.72 -8.32 8.60
N PRO A 111 0.94 -9.39 8.29
CA PRO A 111 0.03 -9.41 7.16
C PRO A 111 -1.02 -8.29 7.11
N ASP A 112 -1.47 -7.79 8.26
CA ASP A 112 -2.49 -6.73 8.41
C ASP A 112 -1.87 -5.34 8.60
N HIS A 113 -0.58 -5.18 8.34
CA HIS A 113 0.07 -3.88 8.35
C HIS A 113 -0.24 -3.13 7.06
N VAL A 114 -0.53 -1.83 7.16
CA VAL A 114 -0.88 -0.96 6.02
C VAL A 114 0.16 -0.99 4.89
N ALA A 115 1.46 -1.14 5.22
CA ALA A 115 2.52 -1.29 4.23
C ALA A 115 2.37 -2.58 3.39
N VAL A 116 1.94 -3.68 4.01
CA VAL A 116 1.70 -4.97 3.35
C VAL A 116 0.44 -4.89 2.49
N GLU A 117 -0.66 -4.41 3.05
CA GLU A 117 -1.95 -4.32 2.36
C GLU A 117 -1.89 -3.42 1.12
N THR A 118 -1.30 -2.22 1.23
CA THR A 118 -1.13 -1.32 0.08
C THR A 118 -0.12 -1.85 -0.94
N GLY A 119 0.88 -2.61 -0.47
CA GLY A 119 1.82 -3.32 -1.34
C GLY A 119 1.14 -4.43 -2.14
N PHE A 120 0.15 -5.09 -1.56
CA PHE A 120 -0.67 -6.07 -2.24
C PHE A 120 -1.55 -5.43 -3.33
N VAL A 121 -2.17 -4.28 -3.06
CA VAL A 121 -2.94 -3.55 -4.08
C VAL A 121 -2.06 -3.13 -5.25
N ALA A 122 -0.84 -2.64 -4.99
CA ALA A 122 0.13 -2.33 -6.04
C ALA A 122 0.45 -3.55 -6.91
N TYR A 123 0.63 -4.71 -6.27
CA TYR A 123 0.89 -5.98 -6.95
C TYR A 123 -0.28 -6.43 -7.82
N LEU A 124 -1.53 -6.25 -7.36
CA LEU A 124 -2.72 -6.55 -8.14
C LEU A 124 -2.82 -5.65 -9.38
N ARG A 125 -2.58 -4.34 -9.26
CA ARG A 125 -2.59 -3.44 -10.44
C ARG A 125 -1.54 -3.81 -11.47
N LEU A 126 -0.36 -4.23 -11.02
CA LEU A 126 0.68 -4.73 -11.92
C LEU A 126 0.30 -6.07 -12.57
N LYS A 127 -0.36 -6.97 -11.83
CA LYS A 127 -0.86 -8.25 -12.37
C LYS A 127 -1.98 -8.05 -13.39
N GLU A 128 -2.89 -7.11 -13.15
CA GLU A 128 -3.94 -6.75 -14.09
C GLU A 128 -3.34 -6.24 -15.41
N LEU A 129 -2.38 -5.32 -15.31
CA LEU A 129 -1.62 -4.84 -16.47
C LEU A 129 -0.96 -6.00 -17.22
N TYR A 130 -0.26 -6.89 -16.50
CA TYR A 130 0.41 -8.04 -17.10
C TYR A 130 -0.58 -8.97 -17.83
N ALA A 131 -1.75 -9.24 -17.26
CA ALA A 131 -2.77 -10.07 -17.89
C ALA A 131 -3.29 -9.41 -19.20
N LEU A 132 -3.54 -8.10 -19.17
CA LEU A 132 -4.00 -7.34 -20.36
C LEU A 132 -2.97 -7.36 -21.49
N GLU A 133 -1.69 -7.16 -21.18
CA GLU A 133 -0.60 -7.19 -22.17
C GLU A 133 -0.44 -8.59 -22.80
N ASN A 134 -0.85 -9.64 -22.10
CA ASN A 134 -0.87 -11.01 -22.62
C ASN A 134 -2.19 -11.41 -23.30
N GLY A 135 -3.17 -10.50 -23.38
CA GLY A 135 -4.49 -10.79 -23.94
C GLY A 135 -5.37 -11.69 -23.06
N ASP A 136 -5.01 -11.90 -21.79
CA ASP A 136 -5.78 -12.68 -20.83
C ASP A 136 -6.79 -11.77 -20.11
N SER A 137 -7.92 -11.53 -20.77
CA SER A 137 -8.99 -10.68 -20.25
C SER A 137 -9.66 -11.22 -18.99
N GLU A 138 -9.68 -12.54 -18.80
CA GLU A 138 -10.30 -13.16 -17.63
C GLU A 138 -9.45 -12.91 -16.38
N SER A 139 -8.14 -13.18 -16.45
CA SER A 139 -7.22 -12.89 -15.34
C SER A 139 -7.15 -11.40 -15.02
N ALA A 140 -7.24 -10.52 -16.03
CA ALA A 140 -7.30 -9.08 -15.83
C ALA A 140 -8.54 -8.67 -15.02
N ASP A 141 -9.72 -9.16 -15.40
CA ASP A 141 -10.97 -8.87 -14.69
C ASP A 141 -10.97 -9.42 -13.26
N VAL A 142 -10.53 -10.66 -13.05
CA VAL A 142 -10.40 -11.26 -11.70
C VAL A 142 -9.49 -10.42 -10.81
N THR A 143 -8.35 -9.96 -11.34
CA THR A 143 -7.39 -9.16 -10.58
C THR A 143 -7.92 -7.76 -10.29
N SER A 144 -8.63 -7.15 -11.24
CA SER A 144 -9.27 -5.84 -11.08
C SER A 144 -10.35 -5.87 -10.01
N ARG A 145 -11.23 -6.90 -10.03
CA ARG A 145 -12.25 -7.10 -9.00
C ARG A 145 -11.65 -7.36 -7.63
N ALA A 146 -10.64 -8.22 -7.54
CA ALA A 146 -9.99 -8.53 -6.27
C ALA A 146 -9.35 -7.30 -5.62
N SER A 147 -8.75 -6.41 -6.41
CA SER A 147 -8.15 -5.19 -5.89
C SER A 147 -9.19 -4.17 -5.42
N ILE A 148 -10.34 -4.06 -6.09
CA ILE A 148 -11.48 -3.25 -5.62
C ILE A 148 -12.01 -3.80 -4.31
N THR A 149 -12.34 -5.10 -4.27
CA THR A 149 -12.84 -5.78 -3.06
C THR A 149 -11.88 -5.62 -1.89
N PHE A 150 -10.57 -5.83 -2.11
CA PHE A 150 -9.58 -5.71 -1.04
C PHE A 150 -9.50 -4.29 -0.47
N VAL A 151 -9.55 -3.27 -1.33
CA VAL A 151 -9.57 -1.87 -0.88
C VAL A 151 -10.84 -1.56 -0.08
N ASP A 152 -12.00 -2.01 -0.54
CA ASP A 152 -13.28 -1.74 0.11
C ASP A 152 -13.41 -2.49 1.44
N ASP A 153 -12.98 -3.74 1.48
CA ASP A 153 -13.18 -4.62 2.63
C ASP A 153 -12.10 -4.53 3.69
N HIS A 154 -10.87 -4.13 3.34
CA HIS A 154 -9.76 -3.95 4.29
C HIS A 154 -9.37 -2.48 4.46
N ILE A 155 -8.67 -1.91 3.47
CA ILE A 155 -8.03 -0.59 3.59
C ILE A 155 -9.02 0.51 3.96
N SER A 156 -10.17 0.57 3.28
CA SER A 156 -11.19 1.60 3.49
C SER A 156 -11.78 1.59 4.90
N LYS A 157 -11.70 0.47 5.62
CA LYS A 157 -12.25 0.32 6.97
C LYS A 157 -11.43 1.06 8.02
N TYR A 158 -10.17 1.37 7.74
CA TYR A 158 -9.29 2.08 8.68
C TYR A 158 -8.60 3.32 8.11
N ALA A 159 -8.50 3.48 6.77
CA ALA A 159 -7.73 4.54 6.14
C ALA A 159 -8.06 5.95 6.68
N GLN A 160 -9.34 6.29 6.85
CA GLN A 160 -9.73 7.60 7.37
C GLN A 160 -9.31 7.82 8.83
N ARG A 161 -9.41 6.79 9.68
CA ARG A 161 -9.02 6.88 11.09
C ARG A 161 -7.50 6.98 11.22
N LEU A 162 -6.77 6.15 10.48
CA LEU A 162 -5.32 6.19 10.41
C LEU A 162 -4.82 7.57 9.94
N SER A 163 -5.40 8.12 8.86
CA SER A 163 -5.06 9.46 8.37
C SER A 163 -5.23 10.55 9.43
N LYS A 164 -6.32 10.51 10.23
CA LYS A 164 -6.52 11.49 11.32
C LYS A 164 -5.46 11.38 12.41
N LEU A 165 -5.06 10.15 12.76
CA LEU A 165 -4.00 9.93 13.77
C LEU A 165 -2.64 10.40 13.24
N LEU A 166 -2.31 10.11 11.99
CA LEU A 166 -1.07 10.55 11.35
C LEU A 166 -0.97 12.08 11.26
N ALA A 167 -2.08 12.76 10.94
CA ALA A 167 -2.13 14.22 10.94
C ALA A 167 -1.75 14.82 12.30
N ALA A 168 -2.05 14.11 13.40
CA ALA A 168 -1.73 14.52 14.77
C ALA A 168 -0.39 13.97 15.30
N SER A 169 0.29 13.08 14.57
CA SER A 169 1.44 12.34 15.10
C SER A 169 2.80 13.01 14.90
N GLY A 170 2.84 14.12 14.15
CA GLY A 170 4.07 14.91 13.91
C GLY A 170 4.90 14.46 12.70
N ILE A 171 4.59 13.32 12.09
CA ILE A 171 5.18 12.86 10.82
C ILE A 171 4.70 13.73 9.66
N ASN A 172 5.57 14.35 8.86
CA ASN A 172 5.19 15.25 7.77
C ASN A 172 4.95 14.55 6.44
N TYR A 173 5.52 13.36 6.23
CA TYR A 173 5.38 12.63 4.97
C TYR A 173 4.14 11.71 4.89
N LEU A 174 3.33 11.64 5.94
CA LEU A 174 2.08 10.87 5.98
C LEU A 174 0.86 11.71 6.44
N LYS A 175 0.90 13.04 6.24
CA LYS A 175 -0.21 13.96 6.53
C LYS A 175 -1.19 14.10 5.37
#